data_AF-A0A653JAV5-F1
#
_entry.id   AF-A0A653JAV5-F1
#
_cell.length_a   1.000
_cell.length_b   1.000
_cell.length_c   1.000
_cell.angle_alpha   90.00
_cell.angle_beta   90.00
_cell.angle_gamma   90.00
#
_symmetry.space_group_name_H-M   'P 1'
#
loop_
_entity.id
_entity.type
_entity.pdbx_description
1 polymer ?
#
loop_
_entity_poly.entity_id
_entity_poly.type
_entity_poly.pdbx_seq_one_letter_code
_entity_poly.pdbx_strand_id
1 'polypeptide(L)'
;MDGGPAAAVPYGASPIFDENSLPDKLRNEHSTKQGTWGLLRVLEGAVELVFVDPPSRHVVTVDKPAPIPPGEPHFVRLSGPVKMQVEFYREHPLPERNRSVR
;
A
#
# COMPACT_ATOMS: atom_id res chain seq x y z
N MET A 1 25.79 9.41 -18.05
CA MET A 1 25.49 8.80 -16.75
C MET A 1 23.98 8.89 -16.60
N ASP A 2 23.29 7.86 -17.06
CA ASP A 2 21.82 7.86 -17.10
C ASP A 2 21.30 7.47 -15.71
N GLY A 3 21.34 8.44 -14.80
CA GLY A 3 20.70 8.31 -13.49
C GLY A 3 19.19 8.29 -13.68
N GLY A 4 18.63 7.09 -13.90
CA GLY A 4 17.19 6.88 -13.81
C GLY A 4 16.64 7.42 -12.49
N PRO A 5 15.33 7.75 -12.41
CA PRO A 5 14.77 8.36 -11.22
C PRO A 5 15.07 7.49 -10.01
N ALA A 6 15.67 8.11 -8.98
CA ALA A 6 15.96 7.43 -7.73
C ALA A 6 14.65 6.86 -7.17
N ALA A 7 14.69 5.61 -6.69
CA ALA A 7 13.54 5.04 -6.01
C ALA A 7 13.23 5.87 -4.76
N ALA A 8 11.94 6.18 -4.56
CA ALA A 8 11.49 6.83 -3.35
C ALA A 8 11.93 6.04 -2.12
N VAL A 9 12.31 6.73 -1.04
CA VAL A 9 12.78 6.10 0.20
C VAL A 9 11.69 6.25 1.28
N PRO A 10 11.29 5.15 1.96
CA PRO A 10 10.32 5.24 3.02
C PRO A 10 10.91 5.97 4.23
N TYR A 11 10.15 6.87 4.85
CA TYR A 11 10.55 7.52 6.09
C TYR A 11 10.16 6.73 7.35
N GLY A 12 9.34 5.69 7.19
CA GLY A 12 8.92 4.79 8.25
C GLY A 12 8.12 3.61 7.72
N ALA A 13 7.92 2.61 8.56
CA ALA A 13 7.10 1.44 8.27
C ALA A 13 6.37 0.96 9.53
N SER A 14 5.23 0.30 9.34
CA SER A 14 4.56 -0.42 10.43
C SER A 14 5.37 -1.67 10.83
N PRO A 15 5.04 -2.32 11.96
CA PRO A 15 5.34 -3.73 12.15
C PRO A 15 4.81 -4.58 10.98
N ILE A 16 5.34 -5.79 10.86
CA ILE A 16 4.72 -6.82 10.02
C ILE A 16 3.51 -7.36 10.79
N PHE A 17 2.35 -7.36 10.14
CA PHE A 17 1.12 -7.94 10.65
C PHE A 17 0.81 -9.24 9.93
N ASP A 18 0.26 -10.19 10.68
CA ASP A 18 -0.39 -11.39 10.17
C ASP A 18 -1.91 -11.33 10.34
N GLU A 19 -2.63 -12.40 10.02
CA GLU A 19 -4.09 -12.45 10.14
C GLU A 19 -4.62 -12.29 11.57
N ASN A 20 -3.77 -12.51 12.58
CA ASN A 20 -4.12 -12.48 14.00
C ASN A 20 -3.70 -11.17 14.68
N SER A 21 -2.66 -10.53 14.19
CA SER A 21 -2.05 -9.31 14.75
C SER A 21 -2.45 -8.04 14.00
N LEU A 22 -3.10 -8.14 12.83
CA LEU A 22 -3.57 -6.98 12.09
C LEU A 22 -4.60 -6.17 12.91
N PRO A 23 -4.30 -4.92 13.27
CA PRO A 23 -5.20 -4.13 14.12
C PRO A 23 -6.53 -3.83 13.43
N ASP A 24 -7.63 -3.84 14.18
CA ASP A 24 -8.97 -3.52 13.67
C ASP A 24 -9.03 -2.16 12.96
N LYS A 25 -8.21 -1.20 13.40
CA LYS A 25 -8.11 0.11 12.74
C LYS A 25 -7.78 0.00 11.25
N LEU A 26 -6.93 -0.95 10.85
CA LEU A 26 -6.57 -1.14 9.44
C LEU A 26 -7.64 -1.91 8.65
N ARG A 27 -8.51 -2.64 9.35
CA ARG A 27 -9.63 -3.42 8.79
C ARG A 27 -10.91 -2.59 8.63
N ASN A 28 -10.96 -1.42 9.26
CA ASN A 28 -12.02 -0.43 9.16
C ASN A 28 -11.55 0.79 8.35
N GLU A 29 -12.49 1.61 7.91
CA GLU A 29 -12.20 2.82 7.14
C GLU A 29 -11.27 3.76 7.90
N HIS A 30 -10.17 4.13 7.25
CA HIS A 30 -9.20 5.10 7.74
C HIS A 30 -8.46 5.74 6.55
N SER A 31 -7.58 6.69 6.82
CA SER A 31 -6.73 7.30 5.81
C SER A 31 -5.34 7.61 6.37
N THR A 32 -4.38 7.75 5.46
CA THR A 32 -3.09 8.38 5.77
C THR A 32 -3.28 9.89 5.91
N LYS A 33 -2.32 10.57 6.53
CA LYS A 33 -2.32 12.04 6.60
C LYS A 33 -2.10 12.65 5.21
N GLN A 34 -2.58 13.88 4.99
CA GLN A 34 -2.20 14.66 3.81
C GLN A 34 -0.68 14.71 3.67
N GLY A 35 -0.18 14.55 2.44
CA GLY A 35 1.25 14.47 2.14
C GLY A 35 1.95 13.15 2.51
N THR A 36 1.22 12.16 3.04
CA THR A 36 1.76 10.82 3.33
C THR A 36 1.20 9.78 2.37
N TRP A 37 2.07 9.24 1.53
CA TRP A 37 1.79 8.04 0.74
C TRP A 37 2.00 6.79 1.61
N GLY A 38 1.07 5.85 1.51
CA GLY A 38 1.29 4.48 1.99
C GLY A 38 1.74 3.58 0.84
N LEU A 39 2.53 2.56 1.12
CA LEU A 39 2.72 1.42 0.23
C LEU A 39 2.37 0.15 1.00
N LEU A 40 1.27 -0.48 0.62
CA LEU A 40 0.87 -1.76 1.19
C LEU A 40 1.67 -2.88 0.50
N ARG A 41 2.54 -3.53 1.26
CA ARG A 41 3.30 -4.70 0.84
C ARG A 41 2.75 -5.95 1.50
N VAL A 42 2.59 -6.98 0.70
CA VAL A 42 2.36 -8.34 1.19
C VAL A 42 3.68 -9.10 1.06
N LEU A 43 4.04 -9.85 2.09
CA LEU A 43 5.23 -10.69 2.17
C LEU A 43 4.85 -12.17 2.02
N GLU A 44 3.62 -12.53 2.37
CA GLU A 44 3.04 -13.86 2.23
C GLU A 44 1.52 -13.74 2.09
N GLY A 45 0.91 -14.55 1.22
CA GLY A 45 -0.55 -14.55 1.01
C GLY A 45 -1.04 -13.38 0.15
N ALA A 46 -2.23 -12.87 0.49
CA ALA A 46 -2.87 -11.75 -0.20
C ALA A 46 -3.89 -11.02 0.68
N VAL A 47 -4.18 -9.76 0.36
CA VAL A 47 -5.27 -8.97 0.95
C VAL A 47 -6.03 -8.20 -0.13
N GLU A 48 -7.28 -7.85 0.15
CA GLU A 48 -8.04 -6.89 -0.65
C GLU A 48 -7.90 -5.50 -0.01
N LEU A 49 -7.33 -4.55 -0.74
CA LEU A 49 -7.35 -3.12 -0.42
C LEU A 49 -8.58 -2.49 -1.05
N VAL A 50 -9.42 -1.84 -0.24
CA VAL A 50 -10.67 -1.22 -0.68
C VAL A 50 -10.57 0.29 -0.46
N PHE A 51 -10.69 1.08 -1.52
CA PHE A 51 -10.90 2.52 -1.45
C PHE A 51 -12.40 2.82 -1.43
N VAL A 52 -12.79 3.82 -0.65
CA VAL A 52 -14.21 4.15 -0.42
C VAL A 52 -14.71 5.21 -1.40
N ASP A 53 -13.91 6.25 -1.66
CA ASP A 53 -14.27 7.35 -2.55
C ASP A 53 -13.05 7.87 -3.33
N PRO A 54 -12.98 7.65 -4.66
CA PRO A 54 -13.91 6.84 -5.45
C PRO A 54 -13.80 5.34 -5.10
N PRO A 55 -14.91 4.58 -5.15
CA PRO A 55 -14.89 3.18 -4.76
C PRO A 55 -14.08 2.34 -5.74
N SER A 56 -13.04 1.67 -5.23
CA SER A 56 -12.24 0.71 -6.00
C SER A 56 -11.66 -0.39 -5.11
N ARG A 57 -11.26 -1.52 -5.72
CA ARG A 57 -10.72 -2.68 -5.00
C ARG A 57 -9.50 -3.23 -5.70
N HIS A 58 -8.48 -3.57 -4.93
CA HIS A 58 -7.21 -4.07 -5.44
C HIS A 58 -6.79 -5.29 -4.62
N VAL A 59 -6.56 -6.42 -5.31
CA VAL A 59 -5.87 -7.55 -4.68
C VAL A 59 -4.39 -7.22 -4.63
N VAL A 60 -3.85 -7.21 -3.41
CA VAL A 60 -2.43 -6.96 -3.13
C VAL A 60 -1.76 -8.30 -2.82
N THR A 61 -0.67 -8.57 -3.52
CA THR A 61 0.13 -9.80 -3.39
C THR A 61 1.61 -9.44 -3.29
N VAL A 62 2.47 -10.43 -3.05
CA VAL A 62 3.93 -10.22 -2.97
C VAL A 62 4.50 -9.50 -4.19
N ASP A 63 4.02 -9.86 -5.39
CA ASP A 63 4.52 -9.29 -6.65
C ASP A 63 3.80 -7.99 -7.05
N LYS A 64 2.70 -7.65 -6.38
CA LYS A 64 1.85 -6.51 -6.71
C LYS A 64 1.55 -5.68 -5.46
N PRO A 65 2.54 -4.93 -4.94
CA PRO A 65 2.30 -3.97 -3.86
C PRO A 65 1.41 -2.82 -4.37
N ALA A 66 0.63 -2.21 -3.47
CA ALA A 66 -0.35 -1.19 -3.82
C ALA A 66 -0.04 0.16 -3.15
N PRO A 67 0.17 1.24 -3.93
CA PRO A 67 0.28 2.58 -3.37
C PRO A 67 -1.08 3.05 -2.84
N ILE A 68 -1.05 3.75 -1.72
CA ILE A 68 -2.20 4.36 -1.05
C ILE A 68 -1.98 5.87 -1.07
N PRO A 69 -2.83 6.63 -1.79
CA PRO A 69 -2.67 8.08 -1.87
C PRO A 69 -2.93 8.79 -0.54
N PRO A 70 -2.34 9.99 -0.33
CA PRO A 70 -2.58 10.78 0.88
C PRO A 70 -4.04 11.14 1.06
N GLY A 71 -4.60 10.83 2.23
CA GLY A 71 -5.96 11.24 2.61
C GLY A 71 -7.09 10.41 2.01
N GLU A 72 -6.82 9.53 1.05
CA GLU A 72 -7.87 8.70 0.45
C GLU A 72 -8.38 7.66 1.46
N PRO A 73 -9.70 7.63 1.76
CA PRO A 73 -10.26 6.67 2.71
C PRO A 73 -10.21 5.24 2.16
N HIS A 74 -9.67 4.33 2.94
CA HIS A 74 -9.48 2.93 2.58
C HIS A 74 -9.48 2.01 3.80
N PHE A 75 -9.51 0.70 3.53
CA PHE A 75 -9.32 -0.35 4.52
C PHE A 75 -8.86 -1.65 3.85
N VAL A 76 -8.36 -2.61 4.64
CA VAL A 76 -7.99 -3.95 4.13
C VAL A 76 -8.96 -5.03 4.58
N ARG A 77 -9.23 -5.98 3.70
CA ARG A 77 -9.92 -7.24 4.03
C ARG A 77 -8.95 -8.41 3.89
N LEU A 78 -8.98 -9.29 4.89
CA LEU A 78 -8.23 -10.53 4.88
C LEU A 78 -8.97 -11.57 4.01
N SER A 79 -8.23 -12.24 3.13
CA SER A 79 -8.73 -13.36 2.32
C SER A 79 -8.19 -14.72 2.79
N GLY A 80 -7.35 -14.75 3.82
CA GLY A 80 -6.69 -15.95 4.35
C GLY A 80 -5.45 -15.57 5.19
N PRO A 81 -4.57 -16.54 5.48
CA PRO A 81 -3.28 -16.27 6.12
C PRO A 81 -2.47 -15.26 5.32
N VAL A 82 -1.80 -14.33 6.02
CA VAL A 82 -1.07 -13.24 5.40
C VAL A 82 0.13 -12.82 6.23
N LYS A 83 1.14 -12.23 5.58
CA LYS A 83 2.05 -11.29 6.22
C LYS A 83 2.08 -9.99 5.42
N MET A 84 1.82 -8.86 6.05
CA MET A 84 1.79 -7.56 5.39
C MET A 84 2.48 -6.46 6.21
N GLN A 85 2.93 -5.42 5.53
CA GLN A 85 3.51 -4.23 6.12
C GLN A 85 3.06 -3.01 5.32
N VAL A 86 2.91 -1.87 6.00
CA VAL A 86 2.70 -0.58 5.33
C VAL A 86 3.96 0.26 5.51
N GLU A 87 4.56 0.65 4.39
CA GLU A 87 5.64 1.63 4.34
C GLU A 87 5.06 3.03 4.09
N PHE A 88 5.71 4.07 4.60
CA PHE A 88 5.25 5.45 4.51
C PHE A 88 6.27 6.34 3.80
N TYR A 89 5.80 7.13 2.85
CA TYR A 89 6.60 7.94 1.95
C TYR A 89 6.09 9.38 1.86
N ARG A 90 6.98 10.31 1.50
CA ARG A 90 6.61 11.71 1.22
C ARG A 90 6.24 11.97 -0.24
N GLU A 91 6.48 10.99 -1.10
CA GLU A 91 6.24 11.03 -2.54
C GLU A 91 5.72 9.66 -3.00
N HIS A 92 5.30 9.57 -4.27
CA HIS A 92 4.74 8.32 -4.80
C HIS A 92 5.78 7.19 -4.69
N PRO A 93 5.44 6.06 -4.05
CA PRO A 93 6.44 5.09 -3.58
C PRO A 93 6.92 4.12 -4.67
N LEU A 94 6.17 4.00 -5.76
CA LEU A 94 6.57 3.19 -6.91
C LEU A 94 7.15 4.09 -8.00
N PRO A 95 8.24 3.68 -8.66
CA PRO A 95 8.74 4.40 -9.82
C PRO A 95 7.64 4.45 -10.88
N GLU A 96 7.52 5.57 -11.59
CA GLU A 96 6.66 5.65 -12.76
C GLU A 96 7.08 4.56 -13.74
N ARG A 97 6.29 3.49 -13.84
CA ARG A 97 6.47 2.53 -14.92
C ARG A 97 6.04 3.27 -16.18
N ASN A 98 7.00 3.64 -17.01
CA ASN A 98 6.80 4.28 -18.30
C ASN A 98 5.66 3.53 -19.01
N ARG A 99 4.45 4.12 -19.04
CA ARG A 99 3.32 3.54 -19.76
C ARG A 99 3.66 3.71 -21.22
N SER A 100 4.24 2.69 -21.85
CA SER A 100 4.24 2.60 -23.30
C SER A 100 2.77 2.52 -23.72
N VAL A 101 2.22 3.67 -24.08
CA VAL A 101 0.99 3.77 -24.85
C VAL A 101 1.21 2.94 -26.12
N ARG A 102 0.43 1.87 -26.27
CA ARG A 102 0.11 1.33 -27.59
C ARG A 102 -1.32 1.74 -27.88
#